data_AF-A0A7Z0SHI0-F1
#
_entry.id   AF-A0A7Z0SHI0-F1
#
_cell.length_a   1.000
_cell.length_b   1.000
_cell.length_c   1.000
_cell.angle_alpha   90.00
_cell.angle_beta   90.00
_cell.angle_gamma   90.00
#
_symmetry.space_group_name_H-M   'P 1'
#
loop_
_entity.id
_entity.type
_entity.pdbx_description
1 polymer ?
#
loop_
_entity_poly.entity_id
_entity_poly.type
_entity_poly.pdbx_seq_one_letter_code
_entity_poly.pdbx_strand_id
1 'polypeptide(L)' 'MARITVEDCLDKIPNRFNLTLAATYRARELAQGHEPRLDTKDKPTVTALREIAAGVTGVEMLRKVPT' A
#
# COMPACT_ATOMS: atom_id res chain seq x y z
N MET A 1 13.78 11.01 -1.92
CA MET A 1 13.60 9.90 -0.96
C MET A 1 12.51 10.33 0.00
N ALA A 2 11.26 9.99 -0.33
CA ALA A 2 10.11 10.52 0.38
C ALA A 2 10.02 9.91 1.79
N ARG A 3 10.00 10.78 2.79
CA ARG A 3 9.83 10.46 4.21
C ARG A 3 8.35 10.12 4.46
N ILE A 4 7.93 8.92 4.09
CA ILE A 4 6.63 8.37 4.54
C ILE A 4 6.85 7.63 5.86
N THR A 5 6.01 7.89 6.84
CA THR A 5 6.09 7.22 8.14
C THR A 5 5.03 6.14 8.25
N VAL A 6 5.27 5.17 9.12
CA VAL A 6 4.29 4.11 9.38
C VAL A 6 3.06 4.68 10.10
N GLU A 7 3.21 5.79 10.81
CA GLU A 7 2.15 6.48 11.53
C GLU A 7 1.04 6.96 10.58
N ASP A 8 1.42 7.53 9.42
CA ASP A 8 0.47 7.97 8.39
C ASP A 8 -0.38 6.81 7.84
N CYS A 9 0.20 5.61 7.76
CA CYS A 9 -0.49 4.42 7.31
C CYS A 9 -1.36 3.79 8.40
N LEU A 10 -0.97 3.91 9.67
CA LEU A 10 -1.71 3.36 10.81
C LEU A 10 -3.03 4.10 11.07
N ASP A 11 -3.10 5.38 10.71
CA ASP A 11 -4.33 6.17 10.74
C ASP A 11 -5.42 5.57 9.83
N LYS A 12 -5.01 4.88 8.76
CA LYS A 12 -5.90 4.22 7.79
C LYS A 12 -6.13 2.75 8.09
N ILE A 13 -5.09 2.04 8.51
CA ILE A 13 -5.16 0.63 8.86
C ILE A 13 -4.52 0.45 10.25
N PRO A 14 -5.32 0.42 11.34
CA PRO A 14 -4.79 0.40 12.70
C PRO A 14 -4.07 -0.92 13.02
N ASN A 15 -4.37 -2.00 12.31
CA ASN A 15 -3.70 -3.28 12.48
C ASN A 15 -2.44 -3.38 11.60
N ARG A 16 -1.29 -3.46 12.26
CA ARG A 16 0.05 -3.55 11.61
C ARG A 16 0.22 -4.77 10.70
N PHE A 17 -0.36 -5.91 11.05
CA PHE A 17 -0.30 -7.11 10.22
C PHE A 17 -1.12 -6.94 8.94
N ASN A 18 -2.33 -6.40 9.09
CA ASN A 18 -3.21 -6.10 7.95
C ASN A 18 -2.59 -5.03 7.04
N LEU A 19 -1.94 -4.02 7.62
CA LEU A 19 -1.19 -3.01 6.88
C LEU A 19 -0.08 -3.65 6.04
N THR A 20 0.72 -4.53 6.67
CA THR A 20 1.84 -5.20 6.00
C THR A 20 1.35 -6.08 4.85
N LEU A 21 0.27 -6.84 5.07
CA LEU A 21 -0.35 -7.68 4.04
C LEU A 21 -0.90 -6.83 2.90
N ALA A 22 -1.71 -5.81 3.19
CA ALA A 22 -2.30 -4.94 2.17
C ALA A 22 -1.23 -4.23 1.32
N ALA A 23 -0.18 -3.72 1.96
CA ALA A 23 0.96 -3.10 1.29
C ALA A 23 1.71 -4.10 0.40
N THR A 24 1.89 -5.35 0.86
CA THR A 24 2.56 -6.40 0.09
C THR A 24 1.76 -6.78 -1.16
N TYR A 25 0.45 -6.98 -1.03
CA TYR A 25 -0.40 -7.28 -2.17
C TYR A 25 -0.40 -6.16 -3.19
N ARG A 26 -0.52 -4.90 -2.74
CA ARG A 26 -0.50 -3.76 -3.65
C ARG A 26 0.87 -3.59 -4.31
N ALA A 27 1.96 -3.73 -3.56
CA ALA A 27 3.31 -3.67 -4.12
C ALA A 27 3.54 -4.76 -5.18
N ARG A 28 2.92 -5.93 -5.02
CA ARG A 28 2.97 -7.01 -6.01
C ARG A 28 2.20 -6.67 -7.30
N GLU A 29 1.01 -6.10 -7.20
CA GLU A 29 0.27 -5.60 -8.38
C GLU A 29 1.11 -4.54 -9.12
N LEU A 30 1.69 -3.59 -8.40
CA LEU A 30 2.56 -2.56 -8.99
C LEU A 30 3.79 -3.18 -9.66
N ALA A 31 4.39 -4.20 -9.05
CA ALA A 31 5.52 -4.92 -9.64
C ALA A 31 5.12 -5.74 -10.89
N GLN A 32 3.85 -6.14 -11.01
CA GLN A 32 3.30 -6.81 -12.19
C GLN A 32 2.95 -5.83 -13.33
N GLY A 33 3.13 -4.52 -13.12
CA GLY A 33 2.88 -3.49 -14.14
C GLY A 33 1.47 -2.88 -14.08
N HIS A 34 0.73 -3.09 -12.99
CA HIS A 34 -0.52 -2.36 -12.77
C HIS A 34 -0.24 -0.87 -12.59
N GLU A 35 -1.15 -0.03 -13.08
CA GLU A 35 -1.01 1.42 -12.96
C GLU A 35 -0.99 1.86 -11.49
N PRO A 36 0.01 2.67 -11.09
CA PRO A 36 0.02 3.31 -9.78
C PRO A 36 -1.06 4.37 -9.73
N ARG A 37 -1.79 4.43 -8.60
CA ARG A 37 -2.82 5.45 -8.37
C ARG A 37 -2.21 6.79 -7.97
N LEU A 38 -0.94 6.76 -7.55
CA LEU A 38 -0.13 7.91 -7.22
C LEU A 38 1.14 7.86 -8.07
N ASP A 39 1.34 8.89 -8.89
CA ASP A 39 2.56 9.01 -9.68
C ASP A 39 3.76 9.20 -8.74
N THR A 40 4.65 8.23 -8.74
CA THR A 40 5.88 8.29 -7.96
C THR A 40 6.99 7.50 -8.62
N LYS A 41 8.22 7.99 -8.48
CA LYS A 41 9.45 7.32 -8.95
C LYS A 41 10.05 6.36 -7.92
N ASP A 42 9.33 6.11 -6.83
CA ASP A 42 9.79 5.23 -5.75
C ASP A 42 9.59 3.74 -6.09
N LYS A 43 10.20 2.86 -5.29
CA LYS A 43 9.99 1.41 -5.40
C LYS A 43 8.50 1.06 -5.16
N PRO A 44 7.98 -0.02 -5.78
CA PRO A 44 6.58 -0.44 -5.63
C PRO A 44 6.08 -0.55 -4.19
N THR A 45 6.95 -0.95 -3.25
CA THR A 45 6.65 -1.03 -1.83
C THR A 45 6.39 0.33 -1.19
N VAL A 46 7.18 1.34 -1.53
CA VAL A 46 7.02 2.71 -1.04
C VAL A 46 5.81 3.36 -1.68
N THR A 47 5.57 3.11 -2.97
CA THR A 47 4.37 3.55 -3.68
C THR A 47 3.10 3.00 -3.04
N ALA A 48 3.08 1.70 -2.72
CA ALA A 48 1.95 1.07 -2.05
C ALA A 48 1.66 1.70 -0.67
N LEU A 49 2.70 1.95 0.14
CA LEU A 49 2.54 2.62 1.43
C LEU A 49 2.04 4.06 1.27
N ARG A 50 2.47 4.79 0.22
CA ARG A 50 1.97 6.13 -0.10
C ARG A 50 0.51 6.13 -0.49
N GLU A 51 0.09 5.17 -1.30
CA GLU A 51 -1.33 5.00 -1.64
C GLU A 51 -2.18 4.68 -0.40
N ILE A 52 -1.64 3.90 0.54
CA ILE A 52 -2.32 3.59 1.81
C ILE A 52 -2.43 4.84 2.68
N ALA A 53 -1.35 5.58 2.90
CA ALA A 53 -1.37 6.82 3.67
C ALA A 53 -2.32 7.88 3.07
N ALA A 54 -2.36 7.97 1.73
CA ALA A 54 -3.28 8.85 1.02
C ALA A 54 -4.74 8.37 1.04
N GLY A 55 -5.01 7.16 1.55
CA GLY A 55 -6.36 6.58 1.64
C GLY A 55 -6.93 6.13 0.30
N VAL A 56 -6.09 5.99 -0.73
CA VAL A 56 -6.50 5.56 -2.09
C VAL A 56 -6.53 4.03 -2.20
N THR A 57 -5.75 3.35 -1.37
CA THR A 57 -5.70 1.88 -1.28
C THR A 57 -5.83 1.46 0.17
N GLY A 58 -6.76 0.56 0.51
CA GLY A 58 -7.02 0.17 1.90
C GLY A 58 -7.11 -1.34 2.16
N VAL A 59 -7.85 -1.69 3.20
CA VAL A 59 -8.18 -3.08 3.58
C VAL A 59 -8.95 -3.85 2.50
N GLU A 60 -9.46 -3.17 1.46
CA GLU A 60 -10.02 -3.81 0.26
C GLU A 60 -9.05 -4.81 -0.39
N MET A 61 -7.74 -4.57 -0.29
CA MET A 61 -6.71 -5.45 -0.84
C MET A 61 -6.66 -6.81 -0.13
N LEU A 62 -7.12 -6.88 1.12
CA LEU A 62 -7.18 -8.12 1.90
C LEU A 62 -8.36 -9.02 1.52
N ARG A 63 -9.40 -8.47 0.87
CA ARG A 63 -10.55 -9.26 0.40
C ARG A 63 -10.24 -10.03 -0.89
N LYS A 64 -9.18 -9.64 -1.61
CA LYS A 64 -8.73 -10.30 -2.84
C LYS A 64 -7.95 -11.59 -2.58
N VAL A 65 -7.70 -11.96 -1.32
CA VAL A 65 -7.01 -13.21 -0.98
C VAL A 65 -7.96 -14.37 -1.26
N PRO A 66 -7.70 -15.22 -2.26
CA PRO A 66 -8.42 -16.48 -2.40
C PRO A 66 -7.99 -17.37 -1.22
N THR A 67 -8.95 -17.96 -0.53
CA THR A 67 -8.70 -19.08 0.38
C THR A 67 -8.10 -20.25 -0.37
#